data_AF-A0A955F6L9-F1
#
_entry.id   AF-A0A955F6L9-F1
#
_cell.length_a   1.000
_cell.length_b   1.000
_cell.length_c   1.000
_cell.angle_alpha   90.00
_cell.angle_beta   90.00
_cell.angle_gamma   90.00
#
_symmetry.space_group_name_H-M   'P 1'
#
loop_
_entity.id
_entity.type
_entity.pdbx_description
1 polymer ?
#
loop_
_entity_poly.entity_id
_entity_poly.type
_entity_poly.pdbx_seq_one_letter_code
_entity_poly.pdbx_strand_id
1 'polypeptide(L)'
;MKRAQRGFTIIELMIATTIFSLVLMLCLAGILQITKMYYRGVTLARTQEKARTVVDEIAESIRYTSAGSNIVVQSVSAPIDPLVVGPEVAAGASDDTNYLCVGSKRYTYAIDRILKASPSASASDKHKKHVLWIDTISGACDAPADLTQDAPSATGQELLSENMRLMRFEVSAGVVSGTFNVYVGVGYGDNELLYNLTSDGLYKTCEGEFVGAEFCATSSISLTVEKRIE
;
A
#
# COMPACT_ATOMS: atom_id res chain seq x y z
N MET A 1 56.07 -45.24 -29.96
CA MET A 1 56.11 -43.75 -29.90
C MET A 1 55.54 -43.30 -28.56
N LYS A 2 56.37 -42.81 -27.63
CA LYS A 2 55.90 -42.22 -26.37
C LYS A 2 55.62 -40.73 -26.62
N ARG A 3 54.35 -40.31 -26.54
CA ARG A 3 53.97 -38.89 -26.59
C ARG A 3 54.47 -38.20 -25.32
N ALA A 4 55.25 -37.13 -25.47
CA ALA A 4 55.62 -36.27 -24.37
C ALA A 4 54.38 -35.52 -23.86
N GLN A 5 53.92 -35.83 -22.66
CA GLN A 5 52.91 -35.04 -21.96
C GLN A 5 53.59 -33.75 -21.48
N ARG A 6 53.30 -32.62 -22.14
CA ARG A 6 53.65 -31.30 -21.59
C ARG A 6 52.63 -30.95 -20.52
N GLY A 7 53.08 -30.88 -19.27
CA GLY A 7 52.25 -30.42 -18.16
C GLY A 7 51.85 -28.95 -18.37
N PHE A 8 50.61 -28.63 -18.01
CA PHE A 8 50.10 -27.27 -17.98
C PHE A 8 50.98 -26.41 -17.07
N THR A 9 51.33 -25.21 -17.51
CA THR A 9 52.12 -24.29 -16.69
C THR A 9 51.24 -23.65 -15.60
N ILE A 10 51.81 -23.36 -14.43
CA ILE A 10 51.10 -22.68 -13.32
C ILE A 10 50.49 -21.37 -13.80
N ILE A 11 51.16 -20.67 -14.72
CA ILE A 11 50.70 -19.42 -15.32
C ILE A 11 49.40 -19.60 -16.12
N GLU A 12 49.30 -20.65 -16.94
CA GLU A 12 48.07 -20.93 -17.70
C GLU A 12 46.89 -21.27 -16.78
N LEU A 13 47.14 -21.99 -15.68
CA LEU A 13 46.11 -22.28 -14.67
C LEU A 13 45.64 -21.00 -13.96
N MET A 14 46.57 -20.11 -13.61
CA MET A 14 46.22 -18.82 -12.98
C MET A 14 45.40 -17.96 -13.95
N ILE A 15 45.80 -17.83 -15.21
CA ILE A 15 45.04 -17.08 -16.22
C ILE A 15 43.64 -17.69 -16.41
N ALA A 16 43.54 -19.02 -16.52
CA ALA A 16 42.26 -19.70 -16.66
C ALA A 16 41.32 -19.41 -15.48
N THR A 17 41.83 -19.46 -14.25
CA THR A 17 41.02 -19.14 -13.05
C THR A 17 40.59 -17.67 -13.00
N THR A 18 41.42 -16.73 -13.45
CA THR A 18 41.05 -15.31 -13.51
C THR A 18 39.94 -15.06 -14.52
N ILE A 19 40.04 -15.62 -15.73
CA ILE A 19 39.01 -15.46 -16.77
C ILE A 19 37.71 -16.11 -16.31
N PHE A 20 37.79 -17.31 -15.73
CA PHE A 20 36.62 -18.00 -15.21
C PHE A 20 35.92 -17.18 -14.10
N SER A 21 36.69 -16.60 -13.18
CA SER A 21 36.15 -15.73 -12.13
C SER A 21 35.46 -14.48 -12.68
N LEU A 22 36.04 -13.86 -13.72
CA LEU A 22 35.43 -12.72 -14.41
C LEU A 22 34.09 -13.10 -15.08
N VAL A 23 34.05 -14.26 -15.74
CA VAL A 23 32.81 -14.77 -16.36
C VAL A 23 31.73 -15.01 -15.30
N LEU A 24 32.08 -15.66 -14.18
CA LEU A 24 31.14 -15.87 -13.07
C LEU A 24 30.61 -14.56 -12.50
N MET A 25 31.48 -13.54 -12.36
CA MET A 25 31.08 -12.22 -11.87
C MET A 25 30.08 -11.54 -12.82
N LEU A 26 30.32 -11.61 -14.14
CA LEU A 26 29.39 -11.08 -15.15
C LEU A 26 28.04 -11.82 -15.13
N CYS A 27 28.06 -13.14 -15.01
CA CYS A 27 26.83 -13.93 -14.89
C CYS A 27 26.02 -13.55 -13.63
N LEU A 28 26.68 -13.41 -12.48
CA LEU A 28 26.03 -13.01 -11.24
C LEU A 28 25.41 -11.61 -11.35
N ALA A 29 26.14 -10.65 -11.95
CA ALA A 29 25.63 -9.30 -12.18
C ALA A 29 24.36 -9.31 -13.05
N GLY A 30 24.35 -10.11 -14.11
CA GLY A 30 23.17 -10.28 -14.97
C GLY A 30 21.98 -10.87 -14.22
N ILE A 31 22.19 -11.92 -13.41
CA ILE A 31 21.12 -12.55 -12.62
C ILE A 31 20.53 -11.55 -11.61
N LEU A 32 21.36 -10.80 -10.89
CA LEU A 32 20.89 -9.81 -9.91
C LEU A 32 20.02 -8.73 -10.54
N GLN A 33 20.35 -8.27 -11.75
CA GLN A 33 19.53 -7.29 -12.46
C GLN A 33 18.13 -7.86 -12.79
N ILE A 34 18.08 -9.10 -13.29
CA ILE A 34 16.82 -9.79 -13.59
C ILE A 34 15.99 -9.98 -12.32
N THR A 35 16.63 -10.41 -11.23
CA THR A 35 15.98 -10.62 -9.93
C THR A 35 15.36 -9.33 -9.39
N LYS A 36 16.07 -8.20 -9.46
CA LYS A 36 15.53 -6.89 -9.03
C LYS A 36 14.32 -6.47 -9.87
N MET A 37 14.40 -6.64 -11.18
CA MET A 37 13.28 -6.33 -12.08
C MET A 37 12.06 -7.22 -11.79
N TYR A 38 12.29 -8.50 -11.51
CA TYR A 38 11.24 -9.44 -11.12
C TYR A 38 10.54 -9.02 -9.84
N TYR A 39 11.29 -8.73 -8.77
CA TYR A 39 10.71 -8.27 -7.49
C TYR A 39 9.90 -6.99 -7.66
N ARG A 40 10.45 -6.00 -8.38
CA ARG A 40 9.73 -4.75 -8.66
C ARG A 40 8.43 -5.01 -9.42
N GLY A 41 8.45 -5.89 -10.42
CA GLY A 41 7.27 -6.25 -11.19
C GLY A 41 6.18 -6.91 -10.33
N VAL A 42 6.57 -7.85 -9.47
CA VAL A 42 5.64 -8.53 -8.55
C VAL A 42 5.03 -7.57 -7.54
N THR A 43 5.85 -6.74 -6.89
CA THR A 43 5.41 -5.75 -5.91
C THR A 43 4.46 -4.73 -6.54
N LEU A 44 4.78 -4.26 -7.75
CA LEU A 44 3.91 -3.36 -8.51
C LEU A 44 2.57 -4.02 -8.86
N ALA A 45 2.58 -5.24 -9.37
CA ALA A 45 1.37 -5.97 -9.72
C ALA A 45 0.45 -6.18 -8.51
N ARG A 46 1.01 -6.61 -7.36
CA ARG A 46 0.25 -6.79 -6.11
C ARG A 46 -0.35 -5.49 -5.59
N THR A 47 0.41 -4.40 -5.63
CA THR A 47 -0.04 -3.08 -5.17
C THR A 47 -1.19 -2.56 -6.04
N GLN A 48 -1.07 -2.71 -7.37
CA GLN A 48 -2.15 -2.34 -8.30
C GLN A 48 -3.39 -3.19 -8.12
N GLU A 49 -3.23 -4.49 -7.93
CA GLU A 49 -4.37 -5.39 -7.71
C GLU A 49 -5.14 -5.02 -6.45
N LYS A 50 -4.44 -4.74 -5.35
CA LYS A 50 -5.07 -4.30 -4.11
C LYS A 50 -5.77 -2.96 -4.23
N ALA A 51 -5.17 -1.99 -4.94
CA ALA A 51 -5.83 -0.73 -5.24
C ALA A 51 -7.12 -0.92 -6.04
N ARG A 52 -7.13 -1.81 -7.04
CA ARG A 52 -8.33 -2.18 -7.81
C ARG A 52 -9.39 -2.83 -6.94
N THR A 53 -9.02 -3.82 -6.12
CA THR A 53 -9.95 -4.48 -5.19
C THR A 53 -10.64 -3.47 -4.27
N VAL A 54 -9.90 -2.53 -3.69
CA VAL A 54 -10.47 -1.49 -2.81
C VAL A 54 -11.47 -0.61 -3.57
N VAL A 55 -11.09 -0.17 -4.77
CA VAL A 55 -11.93 0.64 -5.64
C VAL A 55 -13.22 -0.08 -6.02
N ASP A 56 -13.12 -1.34 -6.42
CA ASP A 56 -14.26 -2.13 -6.88
C ASP A 56 -15.24 -2.37 -5.73
N GLU A 57 -14.73 -2.68 -4.52
CA GLU A 57 -15.55 -2.85 -3.31
C GLU A 57 -16.33 -1.57 -2.97
N ILE A 58 -15.68 -0.40 -3.04
CA ILE A 58 -16.35 0.88 -2.75
C ILE A 58 -17.33 1.24 -3.85
N ALA A 59 -16.94 1.07 -5.12
CA ALA A 59 -17.83 1.32 -6.24
C ALA A 59 -19.08 0.44 -6.17
N GLU A 60 -18.94 -0.83 -5.80
CA GLU A 60 -20.04 -1.74 -5.57
C GLU A 60 -20.95 -1.25 -4.43
N SER A 61 -20.37 -0.85 -3.30
CA SER A 61 -21.15 -0.31 -2.17
C SER A 61 -21.95 0.93 -2.56
N ILE A 62 -21.36 1.84 -3.35
CA ILE A 62 -22.02 3.07 -3.81
C ILE A 62 -23.15 2.73 -4.80
N ARG A 63 -22.90 1.82 -5.76
CA ARG A 63 -23.89 1.42 -6.78
C ARG A 63 -25.16 0.83 -6.18
N TYR A 64 -25.02 0.04 -5.12
CA TYR A 64 -26.12 -0.69 -4.47
C TYR A 64 -26.63 -0.07 -3.17
N THR A 65 -26.17 1.13 -2.83
CA THR A 65 -26.74 1.87 -1.69
C THR A 65 -28.22 2.15 -1.96
N SER A 66 -29.10 1.83 -1.01
CA SER A 66 -30.54 1.98 -1.17
C SER A 66 -30.99 3.44 -1.29
N ALA A 67 -32.15 3.65 -1.89
CA ALA A 67 -32.87 4.93 -1.88
C ALA A 67 -33.07 5.42 -0.44
N GLY A 68 -32.49 6.57 -0.07
CA GLY A 68 -32.59 7.15 1.27
C GLY A 68 -31.43 6.85 2.24
N SER A 69 -30.50 5.97 1.88
CA SER A 69 -29.24 5.83 2.62
C SER A 69 -28.25 6.90 2.17
N ASN A 70 -27.88 7.82 3.07
CA ASN A 70 -26.91 8.87 2.78
C ASN A 70 -25.48 8.31 2.88
N ILE A 71 -24.61 8.73 1.96
CA ILE A 71 -23.16 8.57 2.13
C ILE A 71 -22.73 9.61 3.14
N VAL A 72 -22.28 9.15 4.30
CA VAL A 72 -21.84 10.01 5.40
C VAL A 72 -20.32 9.98 5.41
N VAL A 73 -19.72 11.08 4.98
CA VAL A 73 -18.29 11.34 5.15
C VAL A 73 -18.13 12.09 6.47
N GLN A 74 -17.66 11.42 7.50
CA GLN A 74 -17.32 12.06 8.77
C GLN A 74 -15.81 11.89 9.02
N SER A 75 -15.06 12.93 8.70
CA SER A 75 -13.69 13.06 9.20
C SER A 75 -13.76 13.44 10.67
N VAL A 76 -13.15 12.64 11.55
CA VAL A 76 -12.98 13.03 12.94
C VAL A 76 -12.21 14.35 12.93
N SER A 77 -12.78 15.36 13.59
CA SER A 77 -12.47 16.77 13.44
C SER A 77 -11.01 17.12 13.77
N ALA A 78 -10.14 17.08 12.76
CA ALA A 78 -9.00 17.98 12.62
C ALA A 78 -8.63 18.04 11.12
N PRO A 79 -8.23 19.21 10.59
CA PRO A 79 -7.55 19.24 9.30
C PRO A 79 -6.38 18.25 9.40
N ILE A 80 -6.33 17.28 8.48
CA ILE A 80 -5.21 16.33 8.41
C ILE A 80 -4.00 17.15 7.99
N ASP A 81 -3.29 17.71 8.98
CA ASP A 81 -1.96 18.24 8.79
C ASP A 81 -1.12 17.07 8.25
N PRO A 82 -0.37 17.20 7.13
CA PRO A 82 0.38 16.10 6.51
C PRO A 82 1.52 15.51 7.39
N LEU A 83 1.53 15.84 8.68
CA LEU A 83 2.57 15.59 9.66
C LEU A 83 2.01 14.90 10.93
N VAL A 84 1.12 13.91 10.81
CA VAL A 84 0.80 13.06 11.98
C VAL A 84 1.95 12.09 12.23
N VAL A 85 2.92 12.56 13.02
CA VAL A 85 4.02 11.78 13.62
C VAL A 85 3.51 11.18 14.92
N GLY A 86 3.52 9.85 15.06
CA GLY A 86 3.08 9.23 16.31
C GLY A 86 2.61 7.78 16.15
N PRO A 87 2.68 6.97 17.23
CA PRO A 87 2.30 5.57 17.24
C PRO A 87 0.78 5.38 17.22
N GLU A 88 0.35 4.13 17.08
CA GLU A 88 -1.04 3.64 17.15
C GLU A 88 -1.82 4.28 18.31
N VAL A 89 -2.80 5.12 17.99
CA VAL A 89 -3.68 5.73 18.99
C VAL A 89 -5.06 5.08 18.91
N ALA A 90 -5.58 4.68 20.08
CA ALA A 90 -6.92 4.10 20.22
C ALA A 90 -7.99 5.10 19.76
N ALA A 91 -9.10 4.58 19.24
CA ALA A 91 -10.22 5.39 18.76
C ALA A 91 -10.70 6.39 19.83
N GLY A 92 -10.75 7.68 19.48
CA GLY A 92 -11.24 8.78 20.32
C GLY A 92 -10.15 9.58 21.04
N ALA A 93 -8.86 9.35 20.74
CA ALA A 93 -7.75 10.15 21.27
C ALA A 93 -6.92 10.71 20.11
N SER A 94 -7.22 11.95 19.69
CA SER A 94 -6.45 12.72 18.67
C SER A 94 -6.12 11.89 17.40
N ASP A 95 -7.19 11.49 16.71
CA ASP A 95 -7.28 10.32 15.83
C ASP A 95 -6.60 10.49 14.46
N ASP A 96 -5.65 9.60 14.13
CA ASP A 96 -5.16 9.36 12.77
C ASP A 96 -6.10 8.47 11.94
N THR A 97 -7.28 8.18 12.50
CA THR A 97 -8.29 7.28 11.95
C THR A 97 -9.49 8.08 11.48
N ASN A 98 -9.87 7.86 10.24
CA ASN A 98 -11.05 8.42 9.63
C ASN A 98 -12.03 7.30 9.30
N TYR A 99 -13.29 7.66 9.07
CA TYR A 99 -14.27 6.70 8.59
C TYR A 99 -15.22 7.30 7.56
N LEU A 100 -15.77 6.42 6.76
CA LEU A 100 -16.74 6.69 5.71
C LEU A 100 -17.81 5.62 5.79
N CYS A 101 -19.08 5.99 5.73
CA CYS A 101 -20.15 5.01 5.58
C CYS A 101 -20.86 5.16 4.24
N VAL A 102 -21.10 4.01 3.61
CA VAL A 102 -21.83 3.87 2.37
C VAL A 102 -22.93 2.83 2.60
N GLY A 103 -24.16 3.31 2.83
CA GLY A 103 -25.25 2.45 3.26
C GLY A 103 -24.98 1.82 4.63
N SER A 104 -25.02 0.49 4.70
CA SER A 104 -24.68 -0.29 5.91
C SER A 104 -23.20 -0.65 6.03
N LYS A 105 -22.38 -0.32 5.02
CA LYS A 105 -20.93 -0.58 5.07
C LYS A 105 -20.22 0.62 5.67
N ARG A 106 -19.33 0.36 6.63
CA ARG A 106 -18.42 1.36 7.21
C ARG A 106 -16.99 1.01 6.83
N TYR A 107 -16.30 1.99 6.29
CA TYR A 107 -14.88 1.96 5.95
C TYR A 107 -14.16 2.77 7.01
N THR A 108 -13.33 2.11 7.80
CA THR A 108 -12.45 2.77 8.78
C THR A 108 -11.03 2.72 8.26
N TYR A 109 -10.36 3.87 8.20
CA TYR A 109 -9.07 3.96 7.53
C TYR A 109 -8.09 4.90 8.21
N ALA A 110 -6.80 4.60 8.07
CA ALA A 110 -5.71 5.45 8.51
C ALA A 110 -4.79 5.77 7.32
N ILE A 111 -4.58 7.06 7.04
CA ILE A 111 -3.72 7.50 5.94
C ILE A 111 -2.26 7.51 6.42
N ASP A 112 -1.34 7.16 5.52
CA ASP A 112 0.10 7.10 5.76
C ASP A 112 0.53 6.19 6.92
N ARG A 113 -0.17 5.06 7.07
CA ARG A 113 0.17 3.97 8.00
C ARG A 113 0.47 2.68 7.27
N ILE A 114 1.56 2.01 7.66
CA ILE A 114 1.96 0.71 7.13
C ILE A 114 1.23 -0.38 7.88
N LEU A 115 0.57 -1.26 7.15
CA LEU A 115 -0.06 -2.44 7.71
C LEU A 115 1.00 -3.44 8.17
N LYS A 116 1.00 -3.75 9.47
CA LYS A 116 1.88 -4.75 10.09
C LYS A 116 1.09 -5.58 11.08
N ALA A 117 1.20 -6.90 11.01
CA ALA A 117 0.51 -7.79 11.97
C ALA A 117 0.95 -7.53 13.43
N SER A 118 2.18 -7.08 13.62
CA SER A 118 2.73 -6.65 14.91
C SER A 118 3.32 -5.25 14.75
N PRO A 119 2.51 -4.18 14.98
CA PRO A 119 2.98 -2.81 14.83
C PRO A 119 4.10 -2.51 15.84
N SER A 120 5.03 -1.65 15.44
CA SER A 120 6.09 -1.18 16.32
C SER A 120 5.53 -0.12 17.26
N ALA A 121 5.99 -0.12 18.51
CA ALA A 121 5.68 0.95 19.46
C ALA A 121 6.42 2.26 19.13
N SER A 122 7.37 2.24 18.20
CA SER A 122 8.11 3.44 17.80
C SER A 122 7.24 4.37 16.96
N ALA A 123 7.18 5.64 17.37
CA ALA A 123 6.49 6.71 16.66
C ALA A 123 7.03 6.97 15.24
N SER A 124 8.29 6.58 14.97
CA SER A 124 8.95 6.75 13.67
C SER A 124 8.43 5.82 12.58
N ASP A 125 7.92 4.65 12.98
CA ASP A 125 7.73 3.54 12.04
C ASP A 125 6.39 3.64 11.30
N LYS A 126 5.45 4.47 11.81
CA LYS A 126 4.11 4.67 11.23
C LYS A 126 3.37 3.34 10.98
N HIS A 127 3.57 2.35 11.85
CA HIS A 127 2.92 1.05 11.75
C HIS A 127 1.52 1.10 12.34
N LYS A 128 0.60 0.32 11.76
CA LYS A 128 -0.72 0.06 12.34
C LYS A 128 -1.16 -1.36 12.02
N LYS A 129 -1.93 -1.95 12.94
CA LYS A 129 -2.41 -3.31 12.76
C LYS A 129 -3.39 -3.43 11.60
N HIS A 130 -4.32 -2.49 11.55
CA HIS A 130 -5.29 -2.34 10.48
C HIS A 130 -5.19 -0.95 9.87
N VAL A 131 -5.34 -0.87 8.55
CA VAL A 131 -5.17 0.38 7.79
C VAL A 131 -6.42 0.73 7.00
N LEU A 132 -7.07 -0.24 6.37
CA LEU A 132 -8.34 -0.04 5.68
C LEU A 132 -9.26 -1.22 6.00
N TRP A 133 -10.04 -1.03 7.06
CA TRP A 133 -10.98 -1.99 7.56
C TRP A 133 -12.38 -1.69 7.03
N ILE A 134 -13.02 -2.68 6.42
CA ILE A 134 -14.44 -2.61 6.04
C ILE A 134 -15.25 -3.47 6.99
N ASP A 135 -16.40 -2.97 7.45
CA ASP A 135 -17.38 -3.77 8.17
C ASP A 135 -18.82 -3.39 7.84
N THR A 136 -19.77 -4.16 8.37
CA THR A 136 -21.20 -3.90 8.23
C THR A 136 -21.75 -3.49 9.58
N ILE A 137 -22.40 -2.32 9.62
CA ILE A 137 -23.03 -1.77 10.82
C ILE A 137 -24.55 -1.89 10.73
N SER A 138 -25.19 -2.17 11.87
CA SER A 138 -26.66 -2.23 12.00
C SER A 138 -27.29 -0.93 12.51
N GLY A 139 -26.46 0.07 12.83
CA GLY A 139 -26.86 1.36 13.39
C GLY A 139 -26.39 2.56 12.57
N ALA A 140 -26.41 3.74 13.18
CA ALA A 140 -25.95 4.98 12.55
C ALA A 140 -24.41 5.04 12.42
N CYS A 141 -23.95 5.81 11.45
CA CYS A 141 -22.53 6.00 11.14
C CYS A 141 -21.89 7.02 12.09
N ASP A 142 -21.71 6.63 13.36
CA ASP A 142 -21.39 7.60 14.42
C ASP A 142 -19.93 7.54 14.91
N ALA A 143 -19.20 6.46 14.60
CA ALA A 143 -17.82 6.27 15.05
C ALA A 143 -17.01 5.34 14.13
N PRO A 144 -15.67 5.50 14.08
CA PRO A 144 -14.77 4.55 13.44
C PRO A 144 -14.70 3.22 14.20
N ALA A 145 -14.25 2.16 13.53
CA ALA A 145 -13.82 0.93 14.20
C ALA A 145 -12.47 1.15 14.92
N ASP A 146 -12.23 0.41 16.00
CA ASP A 146 -10.94 0.47 16.70
C ASP A 146 -9.90 -0.39 15.96
N LEU A 147 -9.10 0.27 15.11
CA LEU A 147 -8.09 -0.36 14.26
C LEU A 147 -6.90 -0.98 15.02
N THR A 148 -6.84 -0.82 16.35
CA THR A 148 -5.76 -1.42 17.17
C THR A 148 -6.07 -2.83 17.64
N GLN A 149 -7.35 -3.24 17.58
CA GLN A 149 -7.79 -4.58 17.96
C GLN A 149 -7.40 -5.63 16.92
N ASP A 150 -7.21 -6.90 17.33
CA ASP A 150 -7.03 -8.03 16.38
C ASP A 150 -8.21 -8.20 15.42
N ALA A 151 -9.41 -7.85 15.88
CA ALA A 151 -10.63 -7.84 15.10
C ALA A 151 -11.41 -6.57 15.43
N PRO A 152 -11.21 -5.46 14.68
CA PRO A 152 -11.92 -4.20 14.90
C PRO A 152 -13.45 -4.34 14.91
N SER A 153 -13.97 -5.35 14.22
CA SER A 153 -15.39 -5.74 14.31
C SER A 153 -15.63 -7.20 13.87
N ALA A 154 -16.78 -7.76 14.27
CA ALA A 154 -17.10 -9.17 14.04
C ALA A 154 -17.38 -9.56 12.58
N THR A 155 -17.84 -8.61 11.76
CA THR A 155 -18.15 -8.83 10.33
C THR A 155 -17.14 -8.17 9.41
N GLY A 156 -16.01 -7.72 9.98
CA GLY A 156 -15.09 -6.87 9.27
C GLY A 156 -13.95 -7.62 8.60
N GLN A 157 -13.32 -6.96 7.64
CA GLN A 157 -12.14 -7.46 6.95
C GLN A 157 -11.20 -6.32 6.58
N GLU A 158 -9.90 -6.62 6.60
CA GLU A 158 -8.86 -5.74 6.06
C GLU A 158 -8.77 -5.87 4.53
N LEU A 159 -8.78 -4.73 3.84
CA LEU A 159 -8.71 -4.70 2.37
C LEU A 159 -7.27 -4.60 1.85
N LEU A 160 -6.33 -4.11 2.65
CA LEU A 160 -4.92 -4.05 2.29
C LEU A 160 -4.18 -5.34 2.67
N SER A 161 -2.92 -5.43 2.27
CA SER A 161 -2.03 -6.53 2.64
C SER A 161 -0.85 -6.02 3.46
N GLU A 162 -0.14 -6.93 4.10
CA GLU A 162 1.01 -6.57 4.93
C GLU A 162 2.05 -5.78 4.12
N ASN A 163 2.63 -4.77 4.77
CA ASN A 163 3.55 -3.78 4.22
C ASN A 163 2.93 -2.81 3.19
N MET A 164 1.61 -2.81 3.05
CA MET A 164 0.91 -1.78 2.28
C MET A 164 0.44 -0.64 3.18
N ARG A 165 0.21 0.52 2.56
CA ARG A 165 -0.32 1.72 3.21
C ARG A 165 -1.31 2.42 2.29
N LEU A 166 -2.22 3.16 2.91
CA LEU A 166 -3.12 4.06 2.20
C LEU A 166 -2.45 5.43 2.09
N MET A 167 -2.22 5.92 0.88
CA MET A 167 -1.64 7.25 0.63
C MET A 167 -2.74 8.30 0.45
N ARG A 168 -3.86 7.90 -0.16
CA ARG A 168 -5.02 8.76 -0.36
C ARG A 168 -6.29 7.92 -0.34
N PHE A 169 -7.32 8.43 0.31
CA PHE A 169 -8.63 7.82 0.31
C PHE A 169 -9.69 8.91 0.44
N GLU A 170 -10.44 9.11 -0.62
CA GLU A 170 -11.39 10.19 -0.71
C GLU A 170 -12.59 9.76 -1.54
N VAL A 171 -13.79 10.01 -1.01
CA VAL A 171 -15.04 9.85 -1.71
C VAL A 171 -15.77 11.19 -1.64
N SER A 172 -15.97 11.81 -2.79
CA SER A 172 -16.64 13.11 -2.91
C SER A 172 -17.85 13.00 -3.83
N ALA A 173 -18.88 13.81 -3.56
CA ALA A 173 -20.02 13.90 -4.47
C ALA A 173 -19.57 14.51 -5.80
N GLY A 174 -20.04 13.93 -6.90
CA GLY A 174 -19.81 14.43 -8.25
C GLY A 174 -20.67 15.66 -8.56
N VAL A 175 -20.40 16.28 -9.71
CA VAL A 175 -21.12 17.48 -10.17
C VAL A 175 -22.58 17.15 -10.54
N VAL A 176 -22.83 15.91 -10.96
CA VAL A 176 -24.16 15.41 -11.30
C VAL A 176 -24.75 14.70 -10.08
N SER A 177 -26.01 15.00 -9.75
CA SER A 177 -26.74 14.29 -8.70
C SER A 177 -26.65 12.77 -8.90
N GLY A 178 -26.32 12.02 -7.84
CA GLY A 178 -26.19 10.57 -7.92
C GLY A 178 -24.84 10.05 -8.45
N THR A 179 -23.90 10.94 -8.78
CA THR A 179 -22.51 10.56 -9.10
C THR A 179 -21.56 10.83 -7.95
N PHE A 180 -20.52 10.00 -7.81
CA PHE A 180 -19.50 10.11 -6.77
C PHE A 180 -18.11 9.90 -7.38
N ASN A 181 -17.14 10.73 -7.00
CA ASN A 181 -15.75 10.53 -7.36
C ASN A 181 -15.04 9.80 -6.22
N VAL A 182 -14.35 8.72 -6.56
CA VAL A 182 -13.59 7.88 -5.62
C VAL A 182 -12.13 7.96 -6.01
N TYR A 183 -11.29 8.36 -5.06
CA TYR A 183 -9.83 8.39 -5.19
C TYR A 183 -9.21 7.47 -4.16
N VAL A 184 -8.43 6.50 -4.63
CA VAL A 184 -7.71 5.54 -3.80
C VAL A 184 -6.25 5.51 -4.23
N GLY A 185 -5.34 5.74 -3.28
CA GLY A 185 -3.91 5.62 -3.46
C GLY A 185 -3.35 4.60 -2.49
N VAL A 186 -2.70 3.55 -2.99
CA VAL A 186 -2.04 2.51 -2.20
C VAL A 186 -0.54 2.56 -2.46
N GLY A 187 0.25 2.50 -1.39
CA GLY A 187 1.70 2.36 -1.44
C GLY A 187 2.13 1.03 -0.83
N TYR A 188 3.24 0.49 -1.29
CA TYR A 188 3.96 -0.63 -0.69
C TYR A 188 5.41 -0.21 -0.45
N GLY A 189 5.94 -0.60 0.70
CA GLY A 189 7.33 -0.34 1.09
C GLY A 189 7.46 0.49 2.37
N ASP A 190 8.69 0.58 2.85
CA ASP A 190 9.05 1.30 4.06
C ASP A 190 9.03 2.82 3.87
N ASN A 191 9.10 3.57 4.98
CA ASN A 191 8.95 5.03 4.96
C ASN A 191 10.08 5.72 4.18
N GLU A 192 11.29 5.18 4.24
CA GLU A 192 12.48 5.74 3.61
C GLU A 192 12.46 5.61 2.09
N LEU A 193 11.64 4.70 1.54
CA LEU A 193 11.55 4.46 0.10
C LEU A 193 10.52 5.37 -0.59
N LEU A 194 9.75 6.14 0.18
CA LEU A 194 8.68 7.00 -0.31
C LEU A 194 9.03 8.47 -0.08
N TYR A 195 9.07 9.25 -1.16
CA TYR A 195 9.24 10.69 -1.07
C TYR A 195 7.96 11.43 -1.47
N ASN A 196 7.75 12.61 -0.89
CA ASN A 196 6.60 13.46 -1.18
C ASN A 196 6.83 14.20 -2.51
N LEU A 197 5.96 13.96 -3.50
CA LEU A 197 5.93 14.67 -4.79
C LEU A 197 5.39 16.10 -4.67
N THR A 198 4.63 16.38 -3.62
CA THR A 198 3.94 17.66 -3.41
C THR A 198 4.21 18.16 -2.00
N SER A 199 4.19 19.49 -1.82
CA SER A 199 4.28 20.15 -0.51
C SER A 199 3.23 19.67 0.47
N ASP A 200 2.10 19.18 -0.04
CA ASP A 200 0.93 18.79 0.74
C ASP A 200 1.05 17.37 1.29
N GLY A 201 2.12 16.63 0.97
CA GLY A 201 2.40 15.28 1.50
C GLY A 201 1.44 14.16 1.05
N LEU A 202 0.39 14.50 0.30
CA LEU A 202 -0.65 13.58 -0.16
C LEU A 202 -0.22 12.67 -1.31
N TYR A 203 0.75 13.12 -2.10
CA TYR A 203 1.30 12.35 -3.21
C TYR A 203 2.68 11.86 -2.84
N LYS A 204 2.80 10.53 -2.68
CA LYS A 204 4.08 9.87 -2.48
C LYS A 204 4.40 9.01 -3.69
N THR A 205 5.67 8.91 -4.02
CA THR A 205 6.15 7.97 -5.02
C THR A 205 7.45 7.34 -4.55
N CYS A 206 7.82 6.25 -5.22
CA CYS A 206 9.00 5.51 -4.90
C CYS A 206 10.26 6.26 -5.31
N GLU A 207 11.23 6.31 -4.42
CA GLU A 207 12.55 6.83 -4.74
C GLU A 207 13.27 5.86 -5.68
N GLY A 208 13.69 6.34 -6.85
CA GLY A 208 14.14 5.47 -7.95
C GLY A 208 15.61 5.07 -7.89
N GLU A 209 16.43 5.74 -7.08
CA GLU A 209 17.91 5.64 -7.14
C GLU A 209 18.55 4.88 -5.96
N PHE A 210 17.76 4.41 -4.99
CA PHE A 210 18.29 3.80 -3.76
C PHE A 210 18.25 2.27 -3.75
N VAL A 211 19.10 1.69 -2.89
CA VAL A 211 19.07 0.26 -2.56
C VAL A 211 17.71 -0.05 -1.92
N GLY A 212 16.97 -1.02 -2.48
CA GLY A 212 15.64 -1.40 -1.99
C GLY A 212 14.48 -0.80 -2.78
N ALA A 213 14.73 0.00 -3.82
CA ALA A 213 13.68 0.50 -4.72
C ALA A 213 12.84 -0.62 -5.37
N GLU A 214 13.38 -1.84 -5.46
CA GLU A 214 12.64 -3.05 -5.87
C GLU A 214 11.49 -3.45 -4.93
N PHE A 215 11.51 -2.96 -3.68
CA PHE A 215 10.50 -3.18 -2.65
C PHE A 215 9.60 -1.97 -2.44
N CYS A 216 9.58 -1.04 -3.39
CA CYS A 216 8.64 0.07 -3.37
C CYS A 216 7.72 0.02 -4.60
N ALA A 217 6.42 0.20 -4.37
CA ALA A 217 5.47 0.45 -5.44
C ALA A 217 4.34 1.36 -4.97
N THR A 218 3.79 2.16 -5.89
CA THR A 218 2.63 3.00 -5.65
C THR A 218 1.59 2.81 -6.75
N SER A 219 0.31 2.81 -6.40
CA SER A 219 -0.80 2.78 -7.34
C SER A 219 -1.88 3.75 -6.90
N SER A 220 -2.32 4.61 -7.81
CA SER A 220 -3.42 5.55 -7.58
C SER A 220 -4.50 5.34 -8.64
N ILE A 221 -5.73 5.17 -8.21
CA ILE A 221 -6.90 4.98 -9.06
C ILE A 221 -7.92 6.07 -8.71
N SER A 222 -8.45 6.70 -9.76
CA SER A 222 -9.53 7.68 -9.69
C SER A 222 -10.66 7.17 -10.58
N LEU A 223 -11.88 7.10 -10.04
CA LEU A 223 -13.06 6.74 -10.82
C LEU A 223 -14.27 7.59 -10.42
N THR A 224 -15.23 7.66 -11.34
CA THR A 224 -16.55 8.22 -11.07
C THR A 224 -17.57 7.09 -11.10
N VAL A 225 -18.39 7.00 -10.05
CA VAL A 225 -19.41 5.97 -9.85
C VAL A 225 -20.78 6.64 -9.86
N GLU A 226 -21.72 6.06 -10.60
CA GLU A 226 -23.13 6.45 -10.58
C GLU A 226 -23.94 5.47 -9.72
N LYS A 227 -24.86 5.99 -8.91
CA LYS A 227 -25.81 5.19 -8.12
C LYS A 227 -26.80 4.49 -9.06
N ARG A 228 -26.99 3.17 -8.91
CA ARG A 228 -27.84 2.40 -9.83
C ARG A 228 -29.27 2.22 -9.33
N ILE A 229 -29.49 2.28 -8.02
CA ILE A 229 -30.79 2.05 -7.39
C ILE A 229 -31.25 3.37 -6.77
N GLU A 230 -32.27 3.97 -7.38
CA GLU A 230 -33.07 5.07 -6.83
C GLU A 230 -34.35 4.58 -6.15
#